data_AF-E2BP31-F1
#
_entry.id   AF-E2BP31-F1
#
_cell.length_a   1.000
_cell.length_b   1.000
_cell.length_c   1.000
_cell.angle_alpha   90.00
_cell.angle_beta   90.00
_cell.angle_gamma   90.00
#
_symmetry.space_group_name_H-M   'P 1'
#
loop_
_entity.id
_entity.type
_entity.pdbx_description
1 polymer ?
#
loop_
_entity_poly.entity_id
_entity_poly.type
_entity_poly.pdbx_seq_one_letter_code
_entity_poly.pdbx_strand_id
1 'polypeptide(L)'
;CTITHKGSEGKMEVDAVLEMFRRSEENFDVHYTSYVGDCDAKTFKAILEAKPYEGVEVIKSECVGHVEKRMGSRLRNIKKTAKLTDALIKKLTKYYGLAIRRNAHSKENMKKEIMATYYHLSSTDKQPQHH
;
A
#
# COMPACT_ATOMS: atom_id res chain seq x y z
N CYS A 1 -15.74 27.57 16.06
CA CYS A 1 -15.46 26.36 15.27
C CYS A 1 -16.26 26.48 13.98
N THR A 2 -15.61 26.75 12.86
CA THR A 2 -16.27 26.97 11.57
C THR A 2 -16.41 25.62 10.88
N ILE A 3 -17.63 25.12 10.71
CA ILE A 3 -17.88 23.85 10.02
C ILE A 3 -17.53 24.05 8.54
N THR A 4 -16.47 23.38 8.05
CA THR A 4 -16.03 23.46 6.65
C THR A 4 -16.66 22.40 5.74
N HIS A 5 -17.38 21.42 6.30
CA HIS A 5 -18.03 20.35 5.54
C HIS A 5 -19.26 19.78 6.26
N LYS A 6 -20.31 19.46 5.51
CA LYS A 6 -21.52 18.77 5.99
C LYS A 6 -21.60 17.37 5.37
N GLY A 7 -21.33 16.33 6.17
CA GLY A 7 -21.38 14.93 5.74
C GLY A 7 -20.55 14.02 6.63
N SER A 8 -20.47 12.72 6.31
CA SER A 8 -19.59 11.78 7.00
C SER A 8 -18.11 12.08 6.69
N GLU A 9 -17.21 11.66 7.58
CA GLU A 9 -15.77 11.78 7.39
C GLU A 9 -15.31 11.17 6.05
N GLY A 10 -15.81 9.98 5.72
CA GLY A 10 -15.50 9.32 4.44
C GLY A 10 -16.06 10.03 3.21
N LYS A 11 -17.07 10.91 3.35
CA LYS A 11 -17.52 11.77 2.24
C LYS A 11 -16.61 13.00 2.10
N MET A 12 -16.14 13.55 3.22
CA MET A 12 -15.22 14.69 3.23
C MET A 12 -13.91 14.37 2.50
N GLU A 13 -13.36 13.16 2.70
CA GLU A 13 -12.14 12.71 2.01
C GLU A 13 -12.35 12.63 0.49
N VAL A 14 -13.46 12.01 0.06
CA VAL A 14 -13.82 11.89 -1.36
C VAL A 14 -13.94 13.27 -2.00
N ASP A 15 -14.73 14.15 -1.40
CA ASP A 15 -15.00 15.49 -1.94
C ASP A 15 -13.71 16.33 -1.98
N ALA A 16 -12.85 16.24 -0.95
CA ALA A 16 -11.58 16.94 -0.92
C ALA A 16 -10.62 16.46 -2.02
N VAL A 17 -10.53 15.15 -2.26
CA VAL A 17 -9.66 14.61 -3.30
C VAL A 17 -10.17 15.00 -4.68
N LEU A 18 -11.48 14.89 -4.95
CA LEU A 18 -12.05 15.33 -6.22
C LEU A 18 -11.79 16.81 -6.50
N GLU A 19 -11.93 17.67 -5.47
CA GLU A 19 -11.60 19.09 -5.57
C GLU A 19 -10.10 19.31 -5.87
N MET A 20 -9.20 18.52 -5.29
CA MET A 20 -7.77 18.60 -5.61
C MET A 20 -7.47 18.25 -7.07
N PHE A 21 -8.12 17.21 -7.61
CA PHE A 21 -7.98 16.85 -9.03
C PHE A 21 -8.48 17.97 -9.94
N ARG A 22 -9.67 18.51 -9.66
CA ARG A 22 -10.22 19.64 -10.42
C ARG A 22 -9.31 20.87 -10.39
N ARG A 23 -8.85 21.28 -9.21
CA ARG A 23 -7.99 22.46 -9.04
C ARG A 23 -6.65 22.34 -9.74
N SER A 24 -6.12 21.13 -9.90
CA SER A 24 -4.84 20.91 -10.56
C SER A 24 -4.87 21.30 -12.03
N GLU A 25 -5.97 21.02 -12.72
CA GLU A 25 -6.17 21.46 -14.10
C GLU A 25 -6.54 22.95 -14.15
N GLU A 26 -7.54 23.38 -13.37
CA GLU A 26 -8.04 24.77 -13.41
C GLU A 26 -6.99 25.84 -13.07
N ASN A 27 -6.09 25.57 -12.12
CA ASN A 27 -5.14 26.57 -11.62
C ASN A 27 -3.72 26.39 -12.14
N PHE A 28 -3.36 25.18 -12.58
CA PHE A 28 -1.97 24.84 -12.90
C PHE A 28 -1.79 24.11 -14.22
N ASP A 29 -2.87 23.75 -14.92
CA ASP A 29 -2.82 22.99 -16.18
C ASP A 29 -2.01 21.68 -16.05
N VAL A 30 -2.17 20.98 -14.91
CA VAL A 30 -1.50 19.70 -14.64
C VAL A 30 -2.50 18.58 -14.34
N HIS A 31 -2.13 17.35 -14.74
CA HIS A 31 -2.93 16.15 -14.52
C HIS A 31 -2.24 15.16 -13.58
N TYR A 32 -2.95 14.73 -12.54
CA TYR A 32 -2.51 13.62 -11.71
C TYR A 32 -2.81 12.27 -12.40
N THR A 33 -1.76 11.51 -12.70
CA THR A 33 -1.90 10.18 -13.32
C THR A 33 -1.95 9.04 -12.31
N SER A 34 -1.60 9.31 -11.05
CA SER A 34 -1.51 8.30 -10.00
C SER A 34 -2.17 8.77 -8.70
N TYR A 35 -2.95 7.89 -8.08
CA TYR A 35 -3.55 8.10 -6.77
C TYR A 35 -2.93 7.16 -5.73
N VAL A 36 -2.46 7.70 -4.61
CA VAL A 36 -1.94 6.94 -3.47
C VAL A 36 -2.82 7.21 -2.26
N GLY A 37 -3.54 6.19 -1.79
CA GLY A 37 -4.42 6.29 -0.62
C GLY A 37 -4.37 5.01 0.22
N ASP A 38 -4.49 5.13 1.54
CA ASP A 38 -4.49 3.97 2.44
C ASP A 38 -5.89 3.35 2.48
N CYS A 39 -6.06 2.26 1.74
CA CYS A 39 -7.27 1.43 1.78
C CYS A 39 -8.59 2.15 1.39
N ASP A 40 -8.52 3.31 0.72
CA ASP A 40 -9.72 4.04 0.32
C ASP A 40 -10.23 3.60 -1.05
N ALA A 41 -11.00 2.50 -1.04
CA ALA A 41 -11.68 2.02 -2.22
C ALA A 41 -12.79 2.99 -2.69
N LYS A 42 -13.35 3.81 -1.79
CA LYS A 42 -14.46 4.71 -2.12
C LYS A 42 -13.96 5.95 -2.85
N THR A 43 -12.90 6.58 -2.36
CA THR A 43 -12.28 7.72 -3.04
C THR A 43 -11.74 7.33 -4.40
N PHE A 44 -11.04 6.21 -4.52
CA PHE A 44 -10.57 5.77 -5.84
C PHE A 44 -11.73 5.51 -6.82
N LYS A 45 -12.82 4.87 -6.36
CA LYS A 45 -14.02 4.69 -7.18
C LYS A 45 -14.62 6.03 -7.62
N ALA A 46 -14.70 7.00 -6.73
CA ALA A 46 -15.21 8.33 -7.03
C ALA A 46 -14.33 9.06 -8.06
N ILE A 47 -13.00 8.93 -7.98
CA ILE A 47 -12.08 9.48 -9.01
C ILE A 47 -12.37 8.86 -10.38
N LEU A 48 -12.52 7.53 -10.46
CA LEU A 48 -12.83 6.84 -11.71
C LEU A 48 -14.19 7.25 -12.30
N GLU A 49 -15.18 7.48 -11.46
CA GLU A 49 -16.51 7.95 -11.88
C GLU A 49 -16.49 9.41 -12.33
N ALA A 50 -15.73 10.26 -11.63
CA ALA A 50 -15.62 11.68 -11.94
C ALA A 50 -14.88 11.95 -13.25
N LYS A 51 -13.99 11.05 -13.68
CA LYS A 51 -13.14 11.20 -14.89
C LYS A 51 -12.55 12.62 -14.96
N PRO A 52 -11.70 12.98 -13.99
CA PRO A 52 -11.34 14.38 -13.75
C PRO A 52 -10.63 15.06 -14.93
N TYR A 53 -10.04 14.29 -15.85
CA TYR A 53 -9.35 14.80 -17.02
C TYR A 53 -9.75 14.02 -18.27
N GLU A 54 -9.84 14.71 -19.40
CA GLU A 54 -10.15 14.08 -20.69
C GLU A 54 -8.99 13.19 -21.16
N GLY A 55 -9.28 11.93 -21.46
CA GLY A 55 -8.28 10.99 -22.01
C GLY A 55 -7.21 10.48 -21.03
N VAL A 56 -7.28 10.84 -19.74
CA VAL A 56 -6.32 10.37 -18.73
C VAL A 56 -6.99 9.43 -17.74
N GLU A 57 -6.46 8.22 -17.62
CA GLU A 57 -6.87 7.25 -16.60
C GLU A 57 -5.99 7.37 -15.36
N VAL A 58 -6.61 7.53 -14.19
CA VAL A 58 -5.89 7.61 -12.90
C VAL A 58 -5.60 6.22 -12.39
N ILE A 59 -4.32 5.92 -12.17
CA ILE A 59 -3.86 4.61 -11.70
C ILE A 59 -3.75 4.61 -10.18
N LYS A 60 -4.37 3.63 -9.52
CA LYS A 60 -4.17 3.41 -8.09
C LYS A 60 -2.79 2.80 -7.83
N SER A 61 -1.99 3.54 -7.07
CA SER A 61 -0.69 3.09 -6.58
C SER A 61 -0.78 2.72 -5.10
N GLU A 62 -0.18 1.58 -4.76
CA GLU A 62 -0.20 1.04 -3.41
C GLU A 62 1.08 1.45 -2.66
N CYS A 63 0.94 2.02 -1.46
CA CYS A 63 2.11 2.38 -0.68
C CYS A 63 2.73 1.14 -0.01
N VAL A 64 4.05 1.18 0.23
CA VAL A 64 4.75 0.06 0.87
C VAL A 64 4.16 -0.25 2.25
N GLY A 65 3.73 0.77 2.99
CA GLY A 65 3.06 0.58 4.28
C GLY A 65 1.76 -0.22 4.18
N HIS A 66 0.98 0.00 3.12
CA HIS A 66 -0.23 -0.78 2.88
C HIS A 66 0.11 -2.23 2.51
N VAL A 67 1.15 -2.42 1.70
CA VAL A 67 1.68 -3.75 1.34
C VAL A 67 2.17 -4.52 2.58
N GLU A 68 2.85 -3.85 3.52
CA GLU A 68 3.23 -4.42 4.83
C GLU A 68 1.99 -4.82 5.65
N LYS A 69 1.01 -3.91 5.82
CA LYS A 69 -0.23 -4.20 6.55
C LYS A 69 -0.96 -5.43 5.98
N ARG A 70 -1.03 -5.53 4.64
CA ARG A 70 -1.64 -6.66 3.92
C ARG A 70 -0.92 -7.97 4.22
N MET A 71 0.42 -7.99 4.18
CA MET A 71 1.21 -9.18 4.53
C MET A 71 0.93 -9.60 5.98
N GLY A 72 1.00 -8.66 6.93
CA GLY A 72 0.77 -8.95 8.33
C GLY A 72 -0.63 -9.53 8.60
N SER A 73 -1.65 -9.01 7.92
CA SER A 73 -3.02 -9.54 8.04
C SER A 73 -3.17 -10.96 7.47
N ARG A 74 -2.53 -11.25 6.32
CA ARG A 74 -2.50 -12.61 5.76
C ARG A 74 -1.80 -13.60 6.68
N LEU A 75 -0.64 -13.22 7.24
CA LEU A 75 0.09 -14.06 8.19
C LEU A 75 -0.70 -14.32 9.48
N ARG A 76 -1.43 -13.32 10.00
CA ARG A 76 -2.33 -13.50 11.15
C ARG A 76 -3.50 -14.43 10.85
N ASN A 77 -3.99 -14.48 9.63
CA ASN A 77 -4.99 -15.47 9.23
C ASN A 77 -4.40 -16.88 9.19
N ILE A 78 -3.19 -17.04 8.64
CA ILE A 78 -2.47 -18.33 8.63
C ILE A 78 -2.16 -18.82 10.05
N LYS A 79 -1.84 -17.91 10.98
CA LYS A 79 -1.63 -18.24 12.40
C LYS A 79 -2.80 -19.01 13.03
N LYS A 80 -4.03 -18.88 12.52
CA LYS A 80 -5.20 -19.63 13.01
C LYS A 80 -5.09 -21.13 12.74
N THR A 81 -4.31 -21.54 11.73
CA THR A 81 -4.16 -22.93 11.30
C THR A 81 -2.71 -23.43 11.37
N ALA A 82 -1.74 -22.56 11.68
CA ALA A 82 -0.32 -22.89 11.74
C ALA A 82 0.36 -22.27 12.97
N LYS A 83 1.50 -22.84 13.38
CA LYS A 83 2.30 -22.36 14.53
C LYS A 83 3.15 -21.14 14.13
N LEU A 84 2.54 -19.95 14.06
CA LEU A 84 3.23 -18.66 13.92
C LEU A 84 3.13 -17.83 15.21
N THR A 85 4.22 -17.17 15.60
CA THR A 85 4.22 -16.21 16.72
C THR A 85 4.01 -14.78 16.22
N ASP A 86 3.41 -13.92 17.03
CA ASP A 86 3.22 -12.51 16.65
C ASP A 86 4.56 -11.78 16.45
N ALA A 87 5.58 -12.18 17.21
CA ALA A 87 6.95 -11.68 17.03
C ALA A 87 7.49 -12.01 15.63
N LEU A 88 7.32 -13.25 15.16
CA LEU A 88 7.74 -13.66 13.82
C LEU A 88 6.94 -12.94 12.73
N ILE A 89 5.63 -12.77 12.90
CA ILE A 89 4.78 -12.03 11.96
C ILE A 89 5.23 -10.57 11.83
N LYS A 90 5.49 -9.90 12.97
CA LYS A 90 6.02 -8.52 12.97
C LYS A 90 7.37 -8.43 12.27
N LYS A 91 8.27 -9.39 12.54
CA LYS A 91 9.59 -9.48 11.91
C LYS A 91 9.49 -9.64 10.39
N LEU A 92 8.73 -10.63 9.92
CA LEU A 92 8.48 -10.89 8.49
C LEU A 92 7.87 -9.67 7.79
N THR A 93 6.85 -9.06 8.39
CA THR A 93 6.16 -7.89 7.82
C THR A 93 7.13 -6.71 7.65
N LYS A 94 7.96 -6.43 8.67
CA LYS A 94 8.93 -5.33 8.63
C LYS A 94 10.03 -5.57 7.59
N TYR A 95 10.61 -6.77 7.53
CA TYR A 95 11.65 -7.07 6.55
C TYR A 95 11.13 -7.09 5.12
N TYR A 96 9.89 -7.53 4.91
CA TYR A 96 9.25 -7.50 3.60
C TYR A 96 9.16 -6.08 3.04
N GLY A 97 8.65 -5.11 3.80
CA GLY A 97 8.62 -3.73 3.34
C GLY A 97 10.00 -3.07 3.29
N LEU A 98 10.96 -3.50 4.10
CA LEU A 98 12.34 -3.03 4.00
C LEU A 98 13.00 -3.47 2.68
N ALA A 99 12.82 -4.74 2.30
CA ALA A 99 13.30 -5.28 1.03
C ALA A 99 12.70 -4.56 -0.17
N ILE A 100 11.40 -4.20 -0.10
CA ILE A 100 10.75 -3.39 -1.13
C ILE A 100 11.38 -1.99 -1.22
N ARG A 101 11.55 -1.30 -0.08
CA ARG A 101 12.12 0.07 -0.05
C ARG A 101 13.56 0.12 -0.54
N ARG A 102 14.39 -0.86 -0.16
CA ARG A 102 15.81 -0.93 -0.55
C ARG A 102 16.03 -1.26 -2.03
N ASN A 103 15.08 -1.95 -2.64
CA ASN A 103 15.18 -2.41 -4.02
C ASN A 103 14.07 -1.86 -4.91
N ALA A 104 13.63 -0.62 -4.67
CA ALA A 104 12.55 0.00 -5.41
C ALA A 104 12.79 0.04 -6.94
N HIS A 105 14.05 0.03 -7.36
CA HIS A 105 14.48 0.08 -8.76
C HIS A 105 14.73 -1.30 -9.40
N SER A 106 14.66 -2.41 -8.65
CA SER A 106 14.91 -3.74 -9.18
C SER A 106 13.97 -4.78 -8.58
N LYS A 107 13.02 -5.24 -9.39
CA LYS A 107 12.09 -6.32 -9.03
C LYS A 107 12.83 -7.61 -8.69
N GLU A 108 13.94 -7.88 -9.37
CA GLU A 108 14.75 -9.07 -9.15
C GLU A 108 15.46 -9.01 -7.80
N ASN A 109 16.12 -7.89 -7.47
CA ASN A 109 16.77 -7.73 -6.17
C ASN A 109 15.75 -7.70 -5.02
N MET A 110 14.59 -7.10 -5.25
CA MET A 110 13.47 -7.12 -4.30
C MET A 110 13.05 -8.56 -3.98
N LYS A 111 12.81 -9.38 -5.02
CA LYS A 111 12.48 -10.80 -4.86
C LYS A 111 13.59 -11.54 -4.12
N LYS A 112 14.85 -11.27 -4.46
CA LYS A 112 16.02 -11.88 -3.83
C LYS A 112 16.09 -11.57 -2.33
N GLU A 113 15.96 -10.31 -1.92
CA GLU A 113 16.02 -9.91 -0.49
C GLU A 113 14.81 -10.43 0.31
N ILE A 114 13.61 -10.46 -0.31
CA ILE A 114 12.42 -11.08 0.29
C ILE A 114 12.64 -12.58 0.54
N MET A 115 13.20 -13.30 -0.43
CA MET A 115 13.47 -14.74 -0.30
C MET A 115 14.62 -15.03 0.67
N ALA A 116 15.68 -14.22 0.68
CA ALA A 116 16.73 -14.32 1.68
C ALA A 116 16.17 -14.18 3.11
N THR A 117 15.24 -13.24 3.33
CA THR A 117 14.54 -13.10 4.62
C THR A 117 13.76 -14.36 4.99
N TYR A 118 13.03 -14.94 4.03
CA TYR A 118 12.27 -16.17 4.25
C TYR A 118 13.18 -17.33 4.63
N TYR A 119 14.22 -17.59 3.84
CA TYR A 119 15.17 -18.68 4.06
C TYR A 119 15.94 -18.53 5.37
N HIS A 120 16.35 -17.31 5.72
CA HIS A 120 17.01 -17.05 7.00
C HIS A 120 16.09 -17.36 8.20
N LEU A 121 14.80 -17.05 8.09
CA LEU A 121 13.83 -17.27 9.18
C LEU A 121 13.26 -18.70 9.22
N SER A 122 13.30 -19.45 8.12
CA SER A 122 12.94 -20.88 8.06
C SER A 122 14.11 -21.81 8.39
N SER A 123 15.34 -21.29 8.36
CA SER A 123 16.54 -22.05 8.67
C SER A 123 16.55 -22.56 10.12
N THR A 124 17.02 -23.79 10.30
CA THR A 124 17.26 -24.39 11.61
C THR A 124 18.64 -25.05 11.63
N ASP A 125 19.20 -25.35 12.81
CA ASP A 125 20.50 -26.04 12.90
C ASP A 125 20.48 -27.41 12.19
N LYS A 126 19.31 -28.07 12.15
CA LYS A 126 19.11 -29.36 11.50
C LYS A 126 18.91 -29.26 9.98
N GLN A 127 18.44 -28.11 9.50
CA GLN A 127 18.17 -27.82 8.10
C GLN A 127 18.57 -26.36 7.83
N PRO A 128 19.88 -26.12 7.62
CA PRO A 128 20.35 -24.77 7.34
C PRO A 128 19.83 -24.32 5.99
N GLN A 129 19.21 -23.14 5.96
CA GLN A 129 18.78 -22.46 4.74
C GLN A 129 19.39 -21.05 4.63
N HIS A 130 20.34 -20.73 5.51
CA HIS A 130 21.15 -19.52 5.42
C HIS A 130 22.38 -19.81 4.55
N HIS A 131 22.42 -19.21 3.36
CA HIS A 131 23.59 -19.13 2.47
C HIS A 131 23.81 -17.67 2.08
#